data_AF-A0A0L8G5B6-F1
#
_entry.id   AF-A0A0L8G5B6-F1
#
_cell.length_a   1.000
_cell.length_b   1.000
_cell.length_c   1.000
_cell.angle_alpha   90.00
_cell.angle_beta   90.00
_cell.angle_gamma   90.00
#
_symmetry.space_group_name_H-M   'P 1'
#
loop_
_entity.id
_entity.type
_entity.pdbx_description
1 polymer ?
#
loop_
_entity_poly.entity_id
_entity_poly.type
_entity_poly.pdbx_seq_one_letter_code
_entity_poly.pdbx_strand_id
1 'polypeptide(L)'
;MTLNEIMNGKDDFPGLIPLIHKYVDYIDYDFSKRPKIMQYLKYISDKAAGKIMTMAQWTRQFVRNHEEYKNDSVVSDRITYDFIVECESIVNNEGLPQAFIKS
;
A
#
# COMPACT_ATOMS: atom_id res chain seq x y z
N MET A 1 19.44 3.88 6.01
CA MET A 1 18.88 3.13 4.86
C MET A 1 17.53 2.56 5.23
N THR A 2 16.48 3.34 5.02
CA THR A 2 15.08 2.96 5.22
C THR A 2 14.51 2.32 3.95
N LEU A 3 13.33 1.71 4.04
CA LEU A 3 12.62 1.22 2.84
C LEU A 3 12.35 2.34 1.84
N ASN A 4 11.99 3.54 2.32
CA ASN A 4 11.83 4.73 1.49
C ASN A 4 13.11 5.08 0.74
N GLU A 5 14.25 5.09 1.43
CA GLU A 5 15.55 5.40 0.82
C GLU A 5 15.99 4.35 -0.20
N ILE A 6 15.66 3.07 0.02
CA ILE A 6 15.94 1.99 -0.94
C ILE A 6 15.09 2.16 -2.21
N MET A 7 13.80 2.45 -2.06
CA MET A 7 12.88 2.51 -3.20
C MET A 7 12.95 3.84 -3.95
N ASN A 8 12.98 4.95 -3.22
CA ASN A 8 12.86 6.31 -3.76
C ASN A 8 14.19 7.06 -3.81
N GLY A 9 15.22 6.55 -3.13
CA GLY A 9 16.55 7.13 -3.13
C GLY A 9 16.87 7.98 -1.90
N LYS A 10 18.14 8.37 -1.83
CA LYS A 10 18.76 9.32 -0.89
C LYS A 10 19.96 9.96 -1.59
N ASP A 11 20.67 10.87 -0.93
CA ASP A 11 21.72 11.71 -1.54
C ASP A 11 22.73 10.95 -2.42
N ASP A 12 23.26 9.83 -1.94
CA ASP A 12 24.27 8.98 -2.59
C ASP A 12 23.67 7.80 -3.38
N PHE A 13 22.35 7.62 -3.38
CA PHE A 13 21.69 6.48 -4.00
C PHE A 13 20.41 6.89 -4.74
N PRO A 14 20.33 6.74 -6.07
CA PRO A 14 19.15 7.16 -6.84
C PRO A 14 17.83 6.49 -6.44
N GLY A 15 17.85 5.29 -5.85
CA GLY A 15 16.64 4.51 -5.56
C GLY A 15 16.24 3.58 -6.71
N LEU A 16 15.61 2.46 -6.36
CA LEU A 16 15.18 1.46 -7.35
C LEU A 16 14.12 2.00 -8.32
N ILE A 17 13.17 2.79 -7.85
CA ILE A 17 12.09 3.33 -8.68
C ILE A 17 12.63 4.32 -9.72
N PRO A 18 13.46 5.33 -9.35
CA PRO A 18 14.09 6.20 -10.34
C PRO A 18 14.97 5.46 -11.37
N LEU A 19 15.65 4.37 -10.97
CA LEU A 19 16.40 3.53 -11.89
C LEU A 19 15.48 2.80 -12.89
N ILE A 20 14.34 2.28 -12.43
CA ILE A 20 13.33 1.66 -13.31
C ILE A 20 12.75 2.69 -14.29
N HIS A 21 12.46 3.92 -13.85
CA HIS A 21 11.99 4.99 -14.75
C HIS A 21 13.00 5.24 -15.88
N LYS A 22 14.28 5.41 -15.54
CA LYS A 22 15.36 5.59 -16.54
C LYS A 22 15.45 4.42 -17.52
N TYR A 23 15.27 3.19 -17.03
CA TYR A 23 15.28 2.00 -17.88
C TYR A 23 14.09 1.97 -18.85
N VAL A 24 12.88 2.28 -18.36
CA VAL A 24 11.66 2.35 -19.19
C VAL A 24 11.78 3.43 -20.27
N ASP A 25 12.42 4.56 -19.95
CA ASP A 25 12.71 5.61 -20.93
C ASP A 25 13.75 5.16 -21.96
N TYR A 26 14.78 4.43 -21.53
CA TYR A 26 15.83 3.91 -22.42
C TYR A 26 15.33 2.89 -23.43
N ILE A 27 14.44 1.97 -23.05
CA ILE A 27 13.97 0.89 -23.94
C ILE A 27 12.86 1.32 -24.91
N ASP A 28 12.54 2.61 -24.97
CA ASP A 28 11.40 3.16 -25.72
C ASP A 28 10.10 2.36 -25.50
N TYR A 29 9.76 2.15 -24.21
CA TYR A 29 8.60 1.35 -23.84
C TYR A 29 7.31 1.96 -24.43
N ASP A 30 6.42 1.09 -24.89
CA ASP A 30 5.12 1.42 -25.50
C ASP A 30 4.36 2.48 -24.69
N PHE A 31 4.15 3.64 -25.32
CA PHE A 31 3.48 4.80 -24.73
C PHE A 31 2.07 4.48 -24.22
N SER A 32 1.37 3.54 -24.86
CA SER A 32 0.01 3.14 -24.44
C SER A 32 0.00 2.41 -23.08
N LYS A 33 1.11 1.75 -22.71
CA LYS A 33 1.25 1.00 -21.45
C LYS A 33 1.97 1.79 -20.36
N ARG A 34 2.68 2.86 -20.73
CA ARG A 34 3.40 3.75 -19.80
C ARG A 34 2.53 4.22 -18.63
N PRO A 35 1.30 4.75 -18.82
CA PRO A 35 0.50 5.24 -17.70
C PRO A 35 0.26 4.18 -16.62
N LYS A 36 0.04 2.91 -17.01
CA LYS A 36 -0.27 1.82 -16.08
C LYS A 36 0.95 1.43 -15.24
N ILE A 37 2.12 1.28 -15.84
CA ILE A 37 3.34 0.97 -15.09
C ILE A 37 3.76 2.13 -14.18
N MET A 38 3.59 3.38 -14.63
CA MET A 38 3.85 4.57 -13.79
C MET A 38 2.94 4.59 -12.56
N GLN A 39 1.66 4.21 -12.70
CA GLN A 39 0.74 4.10 -11.55
C GLN A 39 1.20 3.03 -10.55
N TYR A 40 1.64 1.86 -11.01
CA TYR A 40 2.17 0.82 -10.11
C TYR A 40 3.45 1.26 -9.39
N LEU A 41 4.39 1.87 -10.12
CA LEU A 41 5.61 2.39 -9.51
C LEU A 41 5.31 3.48 -8.49
N LYS A 42 4.36 4.38 -8.78
CA LYS A 42 3.88 5.38 -7.83
C LYS A 42 3.27 4.74 -6.57
N TYR A 43 2.44 3.71 -6.72
CA TYR A 43 1.86 2.99 -5.58
C TYR A 43 2.94 2.38 -4.67
N ILE A 44 3.95 1.73 -5.27
CA ILE A 44 5.07 1.15 -4.53
C ILE A 44 5.90 2.26 -3.84
N SER A 45 6.16 3.36 -4.55
CA SER A 45 6.86 4.54 -4.03
C SER A 45 6.17 5.11 -2.79
N ASP A 46 4.86 5.36 -2.88
CA ASP A 46 4.08 5.94 -1.80
C ASP A 46 3.91 4.97 -0.62
N LYS A 47 3.86 3.65 -0.87
CA LYS A 47 3.87 2.63 0.19
C LYS A 47 5.22 2.59 0.91
N ALA A 48 6.34 2.64 0.18
CA ALA A 48 7.68 2.69 0.75
C ALA A 48 7.94 3.98 1.55
N ALA A 49 7.39 5.11 1.08
CA ALA A 49 7.39 6.39 1.78
C ALA A 49 6.44 6.43 2.99
N GLY A 50 5.63 5.38 3.19
CA GLY A 50 4.67 5.29 4.27
C GLY A 50 3.48 6.23 4.14
N LYS A 51 3.20 6.78 2.95
CA LYS A 51 1.99 7.59 2.67
C LYS A 51 0.75 6.71 2.54
N ILE A 52 0.93 5.48 2.05
CA ILE A 52 -0.10 4.46 1.94
C ILE A 52 0.18 3.38 2.98
N MET A 53 -0.84 2.97 3.73
CA MET A 53 -0.74 1.86 4.67
C MET A 53 -0.43 0.54 3.96
N THR A 54 0.29 -0.32 4.66
CA THR A 54 0.38 -1.73 4.30
C THR A 54 -0.90 -2.46 4.72
N MET A 55 -1.23 -3.57 4.06
CA MET A 55 -2.32 -4.44 4.50
C MET A 55 -2.17 -4.81 5.97
N ALA A 56 -0.95 -5.14 6.40
CA ALA A 56 -0.69 -5.49 7.79
C ALA A 56 -0.94 -4.32 8.77
N GLN A 57 -0.63 -3.07 8.40
CA GLN A 57 -0.97 -1.90 9.21
C GLN A 57 -2.49 -1.71 9.29
N TRP A 58 -3.17 -1.80 8.16
CA TRP A 58 -4.62 -1.67 8.10
C TRP A 58 -5.32 -2.76 8.91
N THR A 59 -4.96 -4.03 8.75
CA THR A 59 -5.51 -5.14 9.54
C THR A 59 -5.32 -4.91 11.04
N ARG A 60 -4.13 -4.47 11.48
CA ARG A 60 -3.90 -4.15 12.90
C ARG A 60 -4.76 -2.99 13.38
N GLN A 61 -4.95 -1.96 12.56
CA GLN A 61 -5.80 -0.83 12.90
C GLN A 61 -7.28 -1.23 12.97
N PHE A 62 -7.74 -2.03 12.00
CA PHE A 62 -9.09 -2.60 11.98
C PHE A 62 -9.37 -3.36 13.27
N VAL A 63 -8.51 -4.33 13.61
CA VAL A 63 -8.66 -5.14 14.83
C VAL A 63 -8.62 -4.25 16.08
N ARG A 64 -7.64 -3.36 16.20
CA ARG A 64 -7.48 -2.51 17.40
C ARG A 64 -8.64 -1.54 17.64
N ASN A 65 -9.29 -1.11 16.57
CA ASN A 65 -10.41 -0.17 16.63
C ASN A 65 -11.78 -0.87 16.65
N HIS A 66 -11.81 -2.20 16.57
CA HIS A 66 -13.05 -2.96 16.62
C HIS A 66 -13.66 -2.91 18.02
N GLU A 67 -14.97 -2.72 18.12
CA GLU A 67 -15.68 -2.56 19.40
C GLU A 67 -15.51 -3.74 20.36
N GLU A 68 -15.48 -4.96 19.82
CA GLU A 68 -15.25 -6.18 20.61
C GLU A 68 -13.78 -6.41 21.02
N TYR A 69 -12.82 -5.64 20.53
CA TYR A 69 -11.42 -5.88 20.82
C TYR A 69 -11.07 -5.42 22.25
N LYS A 70 -10.67 -6.38 23.09
CA LYS A 70 -10.45 -6.15 24.53
C LYS A 70 -9.03 -5.75 24.89
N ASN A 71 -8.20 -5.38 23.91
CA ASN A 71 -6.76 -5.13 24.09
C ASN A 71 -6.00 -6.33 24.70
N ASP A 72 -6.52 -7.54 24.51
CA ASP A 72 -5.98 -8.81 25.01
C ASP A 72 -5.22 -9.59 23.94
N SER A 73 -5.02 -9.00 22.75
CA SER A 73 -4.41 -9.64 21.57
C SER A 73 -5.18 -10.85 21.04
N VAL A 74 -6.45 -11.02 21.42
CA VAL A 74 -7.35 -12.04 20.89
C VAL A 74 -8.22 -11.44 19.78
N VAL A 75 -8.31 -12.14 18.66
CA VAL A 75 -9.21 -11.79 17.55
C VAL A 75 -10.37 -12.76 17.59
N SER A 76 -11.57 -12.30 17.98
CA SER A 76 -12.78 -13.11 18.05
C SER A 76 -13.27 -13.49 16.65
N ASP A 77 -14.14 -14.50 16.56
CA ASP A 77 -14.82 -14.88 15.31
C ASP A 77 -15.61 -13.70 14.73
N ARG A 78 -16.19 -12.85 15.59
CA ARG A 78 -16.91 -11.66 15.18
C ARG A 78 -15.99 -10.61 14.55
N ILE A 79 -14.85 -10.28 15.19
CA ILE A 79 -13.84 -9.38 14.61
C ILE A 79 -13.36 -9.92 13.25
N THR A 80 -13.15 -11.23 13.18
CA THR A 80 -12.72 -11.91 11.95
C THR A 80 -13.78 -11.80 10.86
N TYR A 81 -15.05 -12.07 11.19
CA TYR A 81 -16.17 -11.95 10.26
C TYR A 81 -16.29 -10.54 9.70
N ASP A 82 -16.30 -9.53 10.57
CA ASP A 82 -16.43 -8.13 10.16
C ASP A 82 -15.23 -7.68 9.30
N PHE A 83 -14.01 -8.18 9.59
CA PHE A 83 -12.84 -7.92 8.75
C PHE A 83 -12.98 -8.50 7.33
N ILE A 84 -13.53 -9.72 7.20
CA ILE A 84 -13.73 -10.36 5.90
C ILE A 84 -14.84 -9.66 5.10
N VAL A 85 -15.92 -9.24 5.75
CA VAL A 85 -16.98 -8.44 5.12
C VAL A 85 -16.43 -7.12 4.58
N GLU A 86 -15.58 -6.43 5.34
CA GLU A 86 -14.92 -5.21 4.87
C GLU A 86 -13.98 -5.48 3.67
N CYS A 87 -13.24 -6.59 3.69
CA CYS A 87 -12.42 -7.01 2.55
C CYS A 87 -13.25 -7.28 1.30
N GLU A 88 -14.41 -7.95 1.43
CA GLU A 88 -15.34 -8.23 0.34
C GLU A 88 -15.89 -6.95 -0.28
N SER A 89 -16.31 -6.00 0.56
CA SER A 89 -16.79 -4.67 0.13
C SER A 89 -15.74 -3.92 -0.70
N ILE A 90 -14.46 -3.96 -0.29
CA ILE A 90 -13.36 -3.35 -1.04
C ILE A 90 -13.18 -4.03 -2.41
N VAL A 91 -13.22 -5.37 -2.46
CA VAL A 91 -13.05 -6.12 -3.72
C VAL A 91 -14.18 -5.81 -4.71
N ASN A 92 -15.40 -5.66 -4.21
CA ASN A 92 -16.57 -5.34 -5.04
C ASN A 92 -16.68 -3.85 -5.41
N ASN A 93 -15.74 -3.01 -4.97
CA ASN A 93 -15.77 -1.54 -5.10
C ASN A 93 -16.98 -0.87 -4.41
N GLU A 94 -17.51 -1.51 -3.38
CA GLU A 94 -18.61 -1.00 -2.54
C GLU A 94 -18.06 -0.19 -1.34
N GLY A 95 -16.77 -0.35 -1.02
CA GLY A 95 -16.01 0.41 -0.03
C GLY A 95 -14.86 1.21 -0.66
N LEU A 96 -14.59 2.41 -0.14
CA LEU A 96 -13.55 3.29 -0.70
C LEU A 96 -12.12 2.85 -0.32
N PRO A 97 -11.12 3.06 -1.21
CA PRO A 97 -9.69 2.85 -0.91
C PRO A 97 -9.10 3.73 0.21
N GLN A 98 -9.90 4.65 0.79
CA GLN A 98 -9.48 5.54 1.87
C GLN A 98 -8.95 4.79 3.09
N ALA A 99 -9.35 3.53 3.28
CA ALA A 99 -8.81 2.59 4.27
C ALA A 99 -7.27 2.52 4.28
N PHE A 100 -6.61 2.77 3.15
CA PHE A 100 -5.16 2.71 3.03
C PHE A 100 -4.48 4.08 2.99
N ILE A 101 -5.22 5.18 2.96
CA ILE A 101 -4.65 6.53 2.97
C ILE A 101 -4.48 6.94 4.43
N LYS A 102 -3.25 7.30 4.83
CA LYS A 102 -3.03 7.87 6.17
C LYS A 102 -3.70 9.25 6.24
N SER A 103 -4.52 9.47 7.25
CA SER A 103 -5.02 10.80 7.64
C SER A 103 -3.90 11.69 8.15
#